data_AF-A0A6C0JQF0-F1
#
_entry.id   AF-A0A6C0JQF0-F1
#
_cell.length_a   1.000
_cell.length_b   1.000
_cell.length_c   1.000
_cell.angle_alpha   90.00
_cell.angle_beta   90.00
_cell.angle_gamma   90.00
#
_symmetry.space_group_name_H-M   'P 1'
#
loop_
_entity.id
_entity.type
_entity.pdbx_description
1 polymer ?
#
loop_
_entity_poly.entity_id
_entity_poly.type
_entity_poly.pdbx_seq_one_letter_code
_entity_poly.pdbx_strand_id
1 'polypeptide(L)'
;MKCPHCDNIFSSISSLNNHIKTARYCISKRTDNKILIFKCSKCPKTFTSKRWLKSHENKCGETIEELQNRNRELITQNDLLEGTVYELKQTIKELQDKLENIAIKAVSRPTTRNTQINNYIQQLKPLTDEHLLDSVSNLTIDHIIKGPEGYAEYALEYPLKDRVLCSDYSRRKVKFKNKDGKVITDPEMTSLASKFFESIKEKNKELICKYANELKEKLGDDNVMDTVVKLFDYKAAVEKGSDGGEKTDFHHDFVRQMCSQTIKE
;
A
#
# COMPACT_ATOMS: atom_id res chain seq x y z
N MET A 1 26.90 -63.14 41.62
CA MET A 1 26.26 -64.34 41.03
C MET A 1 26.11 -64.18 39.54
N LYS A 2 26.59 -65.14 38.74
CA LYS A 2 26.62 -65.06 37.28
C LYS A 2 25.32 -65.64 36.68
N CYS A 3 24.81 -65.02 35.61
CA CYS A 3 23.70 -65.58 34.86
C CYS A 3 24.13 -66.86 34.10
N PRO A 4 23.33 -67.94 34.14
CA PRO A 4 23.67 -69.17 33.41
C PRO A 4 23.48 -69.07 31.90
N HIS A 5 22.88 -67.99 31.39
CA HIS A 5 22.53 -67.82 29.98
C HIS A 5 23.14 -66.57 29.34
N CYS A 6 23.87 -65.76 30.11
CA CYS A 6 24.67 -64.65 29.61
C CYS A 6 25.79 -64.29 30.59
N ASP A 7 26.76 -63.49 30.16
CA ASP A 7 27.94 -63.19 30.98
C ASP A 7 27.72 -62.11 32.06
N ASN A 8 26.49 -61.69 32.31
CA ASN A 8 26.22 -60.67 33.32
C ASN A 8 26.35 -61.22 34.75
N ILE A 9 26.95 -60.39 35.61
CA ILE A 9 27.17 -60.67 37.03
C ILE A 9 26.27 -59.74 37.86
N PHE A 10 25.56 -60.32 38.81
CA PHE A 10 24.61 -59.63 39.68
C PHE A 10 25.05 -59.69 41.15
N SER A 11 24.81 -58.62 41.88
CA SER A 11 25.15 -58.47 43.30
C SER A 11 24.19 -59.20 44.25
N SER A 12 22.96 -59.54 43.80
CA SER A 12 21.95 -60.22 44.63
C SER A 12 21.17 -61.31 43.87
N ILE A 13 20.64 -62.28 44.61
CA ILE A 13 19.85 -63.41 44.06
C ILE A 13 18.58 -62.86 43.41
N SER A 14 17.92 -61.88 44.05
CA SER A 14 16.73 -61.23 43.53
C SER A 14 16.98 -60.52 42.21
N SER A 15 18.11 -59.79 42.08
CA SER A 15 18.48 -59.12 40.83
C SER A 15 18.78 -60.12 39.72
N LEU A 16 19.49 -61.21 40.04
CA LEU A 16 19.73 -62.30 39.10
C LEU A 16 18.42 -62.95 38.63
N ASN A 17 17.51 -63.26 39.56
CA ASN A 17 16.21 -63.86 39.26
C ASN A 17 15.32 -62.95 38.41
N ASN A 18 15.30 -61.65 38.70
CA ASN A 18 14.57 -60.68 37.89
C ASN A 18 15.17 -60.56 36.49
N HIS A 19 16.50 -60.51 36.39
CA HIS A 19 17.21 -60.49 35.12
C HIS A 19 16.90 -61.72 34.26
N ILE A 20 17.02 -62.93 34.83
CA ILE A 20 16.72 -64.20 34.14
C ILE A 20 15.26 -64.26 33.64
N LYS A 21 14.33 -63.59 34.33
CA LYS A 21 12.90 -63.55 33.99
C LYS A 21 12.53 -62.47 32.97
N THR A 22 13.28 -61.38 32.86
CA THR A 22 12.83 -60.17 32.14
C THR A 22 13.78 -59.66 31.06
N ALA A 23 15.07 -59.99 31.10
CA ALA A 23 16.04 -59.45 30.15
C ALA A 23 15.93 -60.13 28.78
N ARG A 24 15.48 -59.37 27.76
CA ARG A 24 15.22 -59.82 26.38
C ARG A 24 16.32 -60.71 25.80
N TYR A 25 17.57 -60.25 25.85
CA TYR A 25 18.71 -60.94 25.24
C TYR A 25 19.14 -62.21 26.01
N CYS A 26 18.81 -62.28 27.30
CA CYS A 26 19.08 -63.45 28.14
C CYS A 26 18.00 -64.52 27.90
N ILE A 27 16.73 -64.11 27.81
CA ILE A 27 15.59 -64.99 27.51
C ILE A 27 15.73 -65.61 26.11
N SER A 28 16.13 -64.83 25.11
CA SER A 28 16.32 -65.34 23.73
C SER A 28 17.43 -66.39 23.62
N LYS A 29 18.37 -66.44 24.57
CA LYS A 29 19.43 -67.46 24.66
C LYS A 29 19.01 -68.70 25.45
N ARG A 30 17.86 -68.69 26.14
CA ARG A 30 17.37 -69.80 27.00
C ARG A 30 16.54 -70.83 26.27
N THR A 31 15.85 -70.44 25.21
CA THR A 31 14.86 -71.29 24.56
C THR A 31 14.80 -71.00 23.07
N ASP A 32 14.82 -72.06 22.24
CA ASP A 32 14.37 -72.03 20.83
C ASP A 32 12.87 -71.66 20.70
N ASN A 33 12.18 -71.43 21.83
CA ASN A 33 10.81 -70.97 21.87
C ASN A 33 10.72 -69.50 21.45
N LYS A 34 10.02 -69.28 20.33
CA LYS A 34 9.52 -67.99 19.85
C LYS A 34 9.02 -67.15 21.02
N ILE A 35 9.79 -66.12 21.41
CA ILE A 35 9.33 -65.07 22.30
C ILE A 35 8.04 -64.51 21.68
N LEU A 36 6.93 -64.53 22.43
CA LEU A 36 5.69 -63.90 21.99
C LEU A 36 5.92 -62.38 21.91
N ILE A 37 6.13 -61.91 20.68
CA ILE A 37 6.27 -60.49 20.37
C ILE A 37 4.89 -59.94 20.04
N PHE A 38 4.42 -58.98 20.83
CA PHE A 38 3.18 -58.26 20.61
C PHE A 38 3.48 -57.00 19.80
N LYS A 39 2.90 -56.88 18.60
CA LYS A 39 3.09 -55.73 17.71
C LYS A 39 1.96 -54.72 17.92
N CYS A 40 2.28 -53.42 17.91
CA CYS A 40 1.24 -52.40 17.83
C CYS A 40 0.63 -52.39 16.44
N SER A 41 -0.70 -52.23 16.34
CA SER A 41 -1.39 -52.09 15.07
C SER A 41 -1.16 -50.74 14.40
N LYS A 42 -0.79 -49.71 15.16
CA LYS A 42 -0.69 -48.33 14.68
C LYS A 42 0.72 -47.82 14.38
N CYS A 43 1.75 -48.49 14.88
CA CYS A 43 3.14 -48.11 14.65
C CYS A 43 4.08 -49.34 14.65
N PRO A 44 5.31 -49.24 14.12
CA PRO A 44 6.20 -50.40 14.00
C PRO A 44 6.80 -50.90 15.32
N LYS A 45 6.37 -50.38 16.49
CA LYS A 45 6.91 -50.76 17.80
C LYS A 45 6.43 -52.15 18.25
N THR A 46 7.32 -52.88 18.92
CA THR A 46 7.07 -54.23 19.41
C THR A 46 7.33 -54.38 20.92
N PHE A 47 6.51 -55.21 21.57
CA PHE A 47 6.42 -55.34 23.02
C PHE A 47 6.51 -56.80 23.45
N THR A 48 7.09 -57.04 24.62
CA THR A 48 7.22 -58.40 25.20
C THR A 48 6.09 -58.76 26.17
N SER A 49 5.17 -57.83 26.43
CA SER A 49 4.01 -58.11 27.28
C SER A 49 2.76 -57.39 26.76
N LYS A 50 1.61 -58.04 26.97
CA LYS A 50 0.30 -57.48 26.64
C LYS A 50 -0.02 -56.20 27.44
N ARG A 51 0.47 -56.07 28.68
CA ARG A 51 0.29 -54.87 29.52
C ARG A 51 0.98 -53.65 28.92
N TRP A 52 2.22 -53.81 28.46
CA TRP A 52 3.01 -52.75 27.83
C TRP A 52 2.45 -52.36 26.46
N LEU A 53 2.02 -53.35 25.66
CA LEU A 53 1.30 -53.08 24.41
C LEU A 53 0.05 -52.24 24.66
N LYS A 54 -0.83 -52.66 25.59
CA LYS A 54 -2.08 -51.95 25.89
C LYS A 54 -1.85 -50.52 26.39
N SER A 55 -0.83 -50.32 27.23
CA SER A 55 -0.45 -48.97 27.67
C SER A 55 0.08 -48.11 26.53
N HIS A 56 0.74 -48.70 25.55
CA HIS A 56 1.21 -48.00 24.37
C HIS A 56 0.06 -47.69 23.42
N GLU A 57 -0.84 -48.64 23.12
CA GLU A 57 -2.00 -48.45 22.24
C GLU A 57 -2.90 -47.31 22.70
N ASN A 58 -3.08 -47.13 24.02
CA ASN A 58 -3.83 -46.01 24.60
C ASN A 58 -3.23 -44.63 24.30
N LYS A 59 -1.94 -44.55 23.93
CA LYS A 59 -1.21 -43.30 23.63
C LYS A 59 -0.58 -43.33 22.24
N CYS A 60 -0.79 -44.40 21.48
CA CYS A 60 -0.24 -44.51 20.14
C CYS A 60 -1.16 -43.70 19.24
N GLY A 61 -0.57 -42.69 18.60
CA GLY A 61 -1.27 -41.76 17.72
C GLY A 61 -1.92 -42.45 16.52
N GLU A 62 -2.35 -41.63 15.58
CA GLU A 62 -3.08 -42.06 14.39
C GLU A 62 -2.28 -43.07 13.56
N THR A 63 -2.97 -44.04 12.97
CA THR A 63 -2.38 -44.95 11.99
C THR A 63 -1.99 -44.19 10.72
N ILE A 64 -1.10 -44.77 9.91
CA ILE A 64 -0.76 -44.19 8.60
C ILE A 64 -2.00 -44.05 7.71
N GLU A 65 -2.92 -45.01 7.79
CA GLU A 65 -4.18 -45.00 7.03
C GLU A 65 -5.13 -43.87 7.49
N GLU A 66 -5.25 -43.65 8.81
CA GLU A 66 -6.01 -42.53 9.38
C GLU A 66 -5.43 -41.17 8.95
N LEU A 67 -4.10 -41.05 8.95
CA LEU A 67 -3.42 -39.84 8.47
C LEU A 67 -3.66 -39.58 6.98
N GLN A 68 -3.65 -40.63 6.16
CA GLN A 68 -3.93 -40.54 4.73
C GLN A 68 -5.39 -40.15 4.46
N ASN A 69 -6.34 -40.67 5.24
CA ASN A 69 -7.75 -40.28 5.14
C ASN A 69 -7.96 -38.81 5.49
N ARG A 70 -7.40 -38.34 6.62
CA ARG A 70 -7.48 -36.92 6.99
C ARG A 70 -6.83 -36.01 5.96
N ASN A 71 -5.71 -36.43 5.36
CA ASN A 71 -5.05 -35.65 4.31
C ASN A 71 -5.96 -35.52 3.06
N ARG A 72 -6.66 -36.59 2.68
CA ARG A 72 -7.66 -36.53 1.59
C ARG A 72 -8.80 -35.57 1.91
N GLU A 73 -9.33 -35.62 3.13
CA GLU A 73 -10.39 -34.69 3.57
C GLU A 73 -9.93 -33.23 3.53
N LEU A 74 -8.72 -32.95 4.00
CA LEU A 74 -8.12 -31.61 3.98
C LEU A 74 -7.91 -31.09 2.55
N ILE A 75 -7.49 -31.96 1.62
CA ILE A 75 -7.36 -31.60 0.20
C ILE A 75 -8.73 -31.22 -0.36
N THR A 76 -9.75 -32.05 -0.14
CA THR A 76 -11.12 -31.75 -0.60
C THR A 76 -11.64 -30.44 -0.01
N GLN A 77 -11.37 -30.18 1.28
CA GLN A 77 -11.77 -28.93 1.92
C GLN A 77 -11.05 -27.71 1.34
N ASN A 78 -9.76 -27.83 1.03
CA ASN A 78 -9.00 -26.77 0.37
C ASN A 78 -9.55 -26.45 -1.02
N ASP A 79 -9.85 -27.46 -1.83
CA ASP A 79 -10.42 -27.27 -3.17
C ASP A 79 -11.76 -26.50 -3.10
N LEU A 80 -12.61 -26.84 -2.12
CA LEU A 80 -13.87 -26.15 -1.85
C LEU A 80 -13.67 -24.68 -1.42
N LEU A 81 -12.68 -24.43 -0.56
CA LEU A 81 -12.35 -23.07 -0.11
C LEU A 81 -11.78 -22.23 -1.25
N GLU A 82 -10.93 -22.80 -2.10
CA GLU A 82 -10.40 -22.11 -3.28
C GLU A 82 -11.51 -21.73 -4.27
N GLY A 83 -12.46 -22.63 -4.51
CA GLY A 83 -13.66 -22.33 -5.31
C GLY A 83 -14.50 -21.20 -4.72
N THR A 84 -14.75 -21.24 -3.41
CA THR A 84 -15.51 -20.19 -2.71
C THR A 84 -14.80 -18.83 -2.79
N VAL A 85 -13.47 -18.80 -2.62
CA VAL A 85 -12.68 -17.58 -2.75
C VAL A 85 -12.75 -17.01 -4.17
N TYR A 86 -12.73 -17.88 -5.18
CA TYR A 86 -12.89 -17.46 -6.57
C TYR A 86 -14.26 -16.80 -6.82
N GLU A 87 -15.34 -17.43 -6.36
CA GLU A 87 -16.70 -16.88 -6.49
C GLU A 87 -16.89 -15.55 -5.75
N LEU A 88 -16.35 -15.45 -4.53
CA LEU A 88 -16.38 -14.20 -3.76
C LEU A 88 -15.62 -13.09 -4.47
N LYS A 89 -14.46 -13.39 -5.09
CA LYS A 89 -13.70 -12.42 -5.87
C LYS A 89 -14.49 -11.92 -7.09
N GLN A 90 -15.19 -12.81 -7.80
CA GLN A 90 -16.05 -12.40 -8.92
C GLN A 90 -17.20 -11.51 -8.44
N THR A 91 -17.86 -11.90 -7.34
CA THR A 91 -18.95 -11.12 -6.75
C THR A 91 -18.48 -9.73 -6.32
N ILE A 92 -17.30 -9.61 -5.70
CA ILE A 92 -16.72 -8.32 -5.32
C ILE A 92 -16.48 -7.45 -6.56
N LYS A 93 -15.93 -8.02 -7.63
CA LYS A 93 -15.70 -7.29 -8.89
C LYS A 93 -17.01 -6.78 -9.48
N GLU A 94 -18.04 -7.62 -9.56
CA GLU A 94 -19.35 -7.21 -10.07
C GLU A 94 -20.00 -6.11 -9.22
N LEU A 95 -19.85 -6.18 -7.89
CA LEU A 95 -20.36 -5.15 -6.98
C LEU A 95 -19.59 -3.84 -7.14
N GLN A 96 -18.27 -3.89 -7.33
CA GLN A 96 -17.45 -2.72 -7.62
C GLN A 96 -17.88 -2.05 -8.94
N ASP A 97 -18.07 -2.83 -10.00
CA ASP A 97 -18.54 -2.32 -11.30
C ASP A 97 -19.95 -1.69 -11.17
N LYS A 98 -20.84 -2.29 -10.37
CA LYS A 98 -22.18 -1.72 -10.10
C LYS A 98 -22.09 -0.40 -9.32
N LEU A 99 -21.21 -0.31 -8.32
CA LEU A 99 -20.99 0.91 -7.54
C LEU A 99 -20.40 2.03 -8.41
N GLU A 100 -19.45 1.71 -9.28
CA GLU A 100 -18.88 2.65 -10.25
C GLU A 100 -19.98 3.19 -11.18
N ASN A 101 -20.81 2.31 -11.73
CA ASN A 101 -21.94 2.70 -12.59
C ASN A 101 -22.98 3.57 -11.87
N ILE A 102 -23.28 3.29 -10.59
CA ILE A 102 -24.18 4.12 -9.78
C ILE A 102 -23.55 5.50 -9.52
N ALA A 103 -22.26 5.55 -9.19
CA ALA A 103 -21.54 6.80 -8.98
C ALA A 103 -21.53 7.67 -10.26
N ILE A 104 -21.26 7.07 -11.42
CA ILE A 104 -21.31 7.75 -12.73
C ILE A 104 -22.72 8.30 -12.99
N LYS A 105 -23.77 7.51 -12.79
CA LYS A 105 -25.17 7.92 -13.01
C LYS A 105 -25.64 9.00 -12.02
N ALA A 106 -25.17 8.96 -10.78
CA ALA A 106 -25.48 9.98 -9.78
C ALA A 106 -24.85 11.34 -10.15
N VAL A 107 -23.64 11.34 -10.71
CA VAL A 107 -22.95 12.55 -11.20
C VAL A 107 -23.55 13.05 -12.52
N SER A 108 -24.15 12.17 -13.32
CA SER A 108 -24.74 12.48 -14.62
C SER A 108 -26.17 13.03 -14.57
N ARG A 109 -26.79 13.12 -13.39
CA ARG A 109 -28.10 13.77 -13.25
C ARG A 109 -27.96 15.27 -13.52
N PRO A 110 -28.57 15.83 -14.57
CA PRO A 110 -28.50 17.26 -14.83
C PRO A 110 -29.42 17.99 -13.84
N THR A 111 -28.84 18.82 -12.98
CA THR A 111 -29.55 19.91 -12.32
C THR A 111 -29.33 21.19 -13.13
N THR A 112 -30.22 22.18 -13.02
CA THR A 112 -30.18 23.46 -13.78
C THR A 112 -28.87 24.26 -13.64
N ARG A 113 -28.06 23.99 -12.61
CA ARG A 113 -26.71 24.54 -12.42
C ARG A 113 -25.63 23.84 -13.27
N ASN A 114 -25.80 22.55 -13.56
CA ASN A 114 -24.83 21.76 -14.35
C ASN A 114 -24.79 22.19 -15.83
N THR A 115 -25.88 22.72 -16.39
CA THR A 115 -25.92 23.17 -17.79
C THR A 115 -25.10 24.43 -18.03
N GLN A 116 -25.12 25.41 -17.11
CA GLN A 116 -24.30 26.63 -17.22
C GLN A 116 -22.81 26.34 -17.03
N ILE A 117 -22.44 25.55 -16.02
CA ILE A 117 -21.04 25.14 -15.79
C ILE A 117 -20.51 24.35 -17.00
N ASN A 118 -21.33 23.45 -17.58
CA ASN A 118 -20.94 22.73 -18.79
C ASN A 118 -20.71 23.68 -19.98
N ASN A 119 -21.51 24.74 -20.14
CA ASN A 119 -21.28 25.74 -21.20
C ASN A 119 -19.93 26.45 -21.04
N TYR A 120 -19.55 26.86 -19.82
CA TYR A 120 -18.23 27.46 -19.55
C TYR A 120 -17.10 26.48 -19.83
N ILE A 121 -17.25 25.21 -19.43
CA ILE A 121 -16.25 24.16 -19.72
C ILE A 121 -16.09 23.98 -21.24
N GLN A 122 -17.18 24.02 -22.01
CA GLN A 122 -17.12 23.90 -23.46
C GLN A 122 -16.40 25.08 -24.13
N GLN A 123 -16.39 26.27 -23.52
CA GLN A 123 -15.67 27.44 -24.04
C GLN A 123 -14.17 27.45 -23.69
N LEU A 124 -13.71 26.60 -22.75
CA LEU A 124 -12.30 26.52 -22.41
C LEU A 124 -11.44 26.13 -23.62
N LYS A 125 -10.28 26.77 -23.75
CA LYS A 125 -9.27 26.38 -24.73
C LYS A 125 -8.48 25.15 -24.22
N PRO A 126 -8.05 24.23 -25.09
CA PRO A 126 -7.13 23.15 -24.74
C PRO A 126 -5.87 23.68 -24.03
N LEU A 127 -5.47 23.06 -22.93
CA LEU A 127 -4.21 23.33 -22.26
C LEU A 127 -3.17 22.32 -22.77
N THR A 128 -2.03 22.84 -23.22
CA THR A 128 -0.88 22.07 -23.66
C THR A 128 0.35 22.46 -22.83
N ASP A 129 1.36 21.59 -22.83
CA ASP A 129 2.58 21.85 -22.06
C ASP A 129 3.36 23.04 -22.65
N GLU A 130 3.25 23.30 -23.96
CA GLU A 130 3.83 24.47 -24.63
C GLU A 130 3.26 25.78 -24.07
N HIS A 131 1.96 25.86 -23.82
CA HIS A 131 1.35 27.06 -23.25
C HIS A 131 1.86 27.40 -21.84
N LEU A 132 2.22 26.37 -21.05
CA LEU A 132 2.86 26.57 -19.75
C LEU A 132 4.26 27.17 -19.92
N LEU A 133 5.01 26.72 -20.92
CA LEU A 133 6.40 27.13 -21.18
C LEU A 133 6.52 28.50 -21.87
N ASP A 134 5.65 28.80 -22.84
CA ASP A 134 5.66 30.06 -23.61
C ASP A 134 5.45 31.28 -22.70
N SER A 135 4.74 31.08 -21.58
CA SER A 135 4.37 32.14 -20.65
C SER A 135 5.40 32.39 -19.56
N VAL A 136 6.43 31.53 -19.40
CA VAL A 136 7.40 31.57 -18.29
C VAL A 136 8.12 32.92 -18.18
N SER A 137 8.37 33.59 -19.30
CA SER A 137 8.98 34.91 -19.35
C SER A 137 8.16 36.02 -18.67
N ASN A 138 6.84 35.81 -18.50
CA ASN A 138 5.96 36.76 -17.82
C ASN A 138 5.97 36.59 -16.29
N LEU A 139 6.60 35.54 -15.75
CA LEU A 139 6.80 35.43 -14.31
C LEU A 139 7.77 36.53 -13.87
N THR A 140 7.36 37.31 -12.88
CA THR A 140 8.15 38.42 -12.32
C THR A 140 8.36 38.23 -10.83
N ILE A 141 9.30 38.99 -10.26
CA ILE A 141 9.56 38.95 -8.82
C ILE A 141 8.36 39.43 -8.00
N ASP A 142 7.54 40.35 -8.53
CA ASP A 142 6.35 40.85 -7.85
C ASP A 142 5.32 39.73 -7.60
N HIS A 143 5.15 38.83 -8.56
CA HIS A 143 4.32 37.63 -8.40
C HIS A 143 4.84 36.73 -7.27
N ILE A 144 6.17 36.58 -7.19
CA ILE A 144 6.82 35.71 -6.20
C ILE A 144 6.69 36.30 -4.78
N ILE A 145 6.92 37.62 -4.62
CA ILE A 145 6.86 38.30 -3.31
C ILE A 145 5.46 38.19 -2.68
N LYS A 146 4.41 38.24 -3.50
CA LYS A 146 3.01 38.03 -3.06
C LYS A 146 2.72 36.60 -2.59
N GLY A 147 3.63 35.65 -2.76
CA GLY A 147 3.43 34.26 -2.36
C GLY A 147 2.30 33.59 -3.15
N PRO A 148 1.55 32.64 -2.56
CA PRO A 148 0.57 31.82 -3.29
C PRO A 148 -0.43 32.59 -4.15
N GLU A 149 -0.84 33.78 -3.71
CA GLU A 149 -1.74 34.67 -4.45
C GLU A 149 -1.11 35.17 -5.75
N GLY A 150 0.14 35.65 -5.72
CA GLY A 150 0.81 36.13 -6.91
C GLY A 150 1.16 35.03 -7.92
N TYR A 151 1.45 33.81 -7.46
CA TYR A 151 1.56 32.66 -8.37
C TYR A 151 0.22 32.35 -9.05
N ALA A 152 -0.90 32.46 -8.32
CA ALA A 152 -2.22 32.25 -8.89
C ALA A 152 -2.61 33.36 -9.88
N GLU A 153 -2.32 34.63 -9.57
CA GLU A 153 -2.47 35.76 -10.50
C GLU A 153 -1.72 35.50 -11.80
N TYR A 154 -0.40 35.23 -11.72
CA TYR A 154 0.41 34.91 -12.89
C TYR A 154 -0.17 33.73 -13.68
N ALA A 155 -0.53 32.65 -13.00
CA ALA A 155 -1.06 31.46 -13.66
C ALA A 155 -2.34 31.78 -14.45
N LEU A 156 -3.26 32.57 -13.88
CA LEU A 156 -4.55 32.90 -14.48
C LEU A 156 -4.50 34.00 -15.53
N GLU A 157 -3.52 34.90 -15.45
CA GLU A 157 -3.32 35.95 -16.45
C GLU A 157 -2.57 35.44 -17.69
N TYR A 158 -1.68 34.47 -17.51
CA TYR A 158 -0.81 33.97 -18.57
C TYR A 158 -1.10 32.51 -18.93
N PRO A 159 -0.41 31.48 -18.39
CA PRO A 159 -0.46 30.13 -18.95
C PRO A 159 -1.84 29.45 -18.88
N LEU A 160 -2.67 29.81 -17.91
CA LEU A 160 -3.98 29.17 -17.65
C LEU A 160 -5.18 30.06 -18.01
N LYS A 161 -4.95 31.23 -18.60
CA LYS A 161 -6.01 32.16 -18.98
C LYS A 161 -7.03 31.51 -19.91
N ASP A 162 -8.31 31.53 -19.51
CA ASP A 162 -9.44 30.92 -20.22
C ASP A 162 -9.28 29.39 -20.49
N ARG A 163 -8.43 28.69 -19.72
CA ARG A 163 -8.11 27.26 -19.91
C ARG A 163 -8.50 26.39 -18.72
N VAL A 164 -8.78 27.00 -17.58
CA VAL A 164 -9.11 26.31 -16.32
C VAL A 164 -10.40 26.86 -15.71
N LEU A 165 -11.12 26.01 -14.99
CA LEU A 165 -12.33 26.38 -14.26
C LEU A 165 -12.40 25.60 -12.94
N CYS A 166 -12.69 26.28 -11.83
CA CYS A 166 -13.01 25.60 -10.59
C CYS A 166 -14.51 25.27 -10.52
N SER A 167 -14.83 23.97 -10.57
CA SER A 167 -16.21 23.47 -10.63
C SER A 167 -16.84 23.17 -9.26
N ASP A 168 -16.02 22.96 -8.24
CA ASP A 168 -16.44 22.74 -6.84
C ASP A 168 -15.35 23.30 -5.94
N TYR A 169 -15.58 24.50 -5.40
CA TYR A 169 -14.62 25.20 -4.54
C TYR A 169 -14.34 24.42 -3.25
N SER A 170 -15.38 23.85 -2.63
CA SER A 170 -15.27 23.12 -1.37
C SER A 170 -14.34 21.92 -1.47
N ARG A 171 -14.30 21.28 -2.64
CA ARG A 171 -13.45 20.12 -2.95
C ARG A 171 -12.28 20.44 -3.87
N ARG A 172 -12.03 21.73 -4.14
CA ARG A 172 -10.98 22.23 -5.03
C ARG A 172 -10.92 21.46 -6.36
N LYS A 173 -12.08 21.18 -6.97
CA LYS A 173 -12.16 20.42 -8.23
C LYS A 173 -11.96 21.33 -9.42
N VAL A 174 -10.75 21.33 -9.94
CA VAL A 174 -10.38 22.07 -11.15
C VAL A 174 -10.68 21.23 -12.39
N LYS A 175 -11.18 21.87 -13.44
CA LYS A 175 -11.41 21.27 -14.75
C LYS A 175 -10.68 22.05 -15.82
N PHE A 176 -10.08 21.34 -16.76
CA PHE A 176 -9.41 21.90 -17.93
C PHE A 176 -9.52 20.94 -19.11
N LYS A 177 -9.28 21.41 -20.32
CA LYS A 177 -9.21 20.54 -21.50
C LYS A 177 -7.77 20.13 -21.75
N ASN A 178 -7.52 18.86 -22.03
CA ASN A 178 -6.21 18.42 -22.52
C ASN A 178 -6.02 18.79 -24.00
N LYS A 179 -4.86 18.45 -24.57
CA LYS A 179 -4.52 18.63 -26.00
C LYS A 179 -5.54 18.06 -26.99
N ASP A 180 -6.22 16.97 -26.62
CA ASP A 180 -7.25 16.32 -27.44
C ASP A 180 -8.63 16.98 -27.29
N GLY A 181 -8.73 18.06 -26.52
CA GLY A 181 -9.99 18.74 -26.20
C GLY A 181 -10.85 18.00 -25.17
N LYS A 182 -10.37 16.90 -24.59
CA LYS A 182 -11.08 16.13 -23.56
C LYS A 182 -11.01 16.87 -22.22
N VAL A 183 -12.16 17.01 -21.58
CA VAL A 183 -12.27 17.60 -20.24
C VAL A 183 -11.66 16.65 -19.21
N ILE A 184 -10.65 17.14 -18.51
CA ILE A 184 -10.02 16.50 -17.36
C ILE A 184 -10.57 17.15 -16.09
N THR A 185 -10.86 16.32 -15.08
CA THR A 185 -11.18 16.79 -13.73
C THR A 185 -9.99 16.43 -12.84
N ASP A 186 -9.40 17.43 -12.20
CA ASP A 186 -8.22 17.32 -11.36
C ASP A 186 -8.57 17.73 -9.91
N PRO A 187 -8.94 16.77 -9.06
CA PRO A 187 -9.21 17.02 -7.65
C PRO A 187 -7.98 17.61 -6.95
N GLU A 188 -8.18 18.71 -6.24
CA GLU A 188 -7.12 19.47 -5.57
C GLU A 188 -6.01 19.97 -6.51
N MET A 189 -6.28 20.02 -7.82
CA MET A 189 -5.36 20.50 -8.85
C MET A 189 -3.97 19.83 -8.78
N THR A 190 -3.94 18.53 -8.45
CA THR A 190 -2.69 17.83 -8.15
C THR A 190 -1.82 17.71 -9.40
N SER A 191 -2.40 17.27 -10.50
CA SER A 191 -1.66 17.04 -11.75
C SER A 191 -1.27 18.34 -12.45
N LEU A 192 -2.17 19.32 -12.46
CA LEU A 192 -1.98 20.58 -13.14
C LEU A 192 -1.01 21.49 -12.38
N ALA A 193 -1.09 21.55 -11.05
CA ALA A 193 -0.15 22.34 -10.26
C ALA A 193 1.28 21.78 -10.37
N SER A 194 1.46 20.45 -10.37
CA SER A 194 2.79 19.85 -10.56
C SER A 194 3.41 20.25 -11.91
N LYS A 195 2.64 20.13 -13.00
CA LYS A 195 3.08 20.59 -14.33
C LYS A 195 3.41 22.08 -14.38
N PHE A 196 2.58 22.90 -13.74
CA PHE A 196 2.78 24.34 -13.66
C PHE A 196 4.04 24.70 -12.85
N PHE A 197 4.24 24.09 -11.69
CA PHE A 197 5.42 24.34 -10.87
C PHE A 197 6.70 23.87 -11.57
N GLU A 198 6.63 22.74 -12.26
CA GLU A 198 7.75 22.27 -13.09
C GLU A 198 8.09 23.26 -14.21
N SER A 199 7.09 23.83 -14.89
CA SER A 199 7.34 24.78 -15.99
C SER A 199 8.00 26.08 -15.53
N ILE A 200 7.76 26.51 -14.28
CA ILE A 200 8.33 27.77 -13.75
C ILE A 200 9.54 27.57 -12.83
N LYS A 201 9.87 26.34 -12.45
CA LYS A 201 10.89 26.01 -11.43
C LYS A 201 12.20 26.76 -11.61
N GLU A 202 12.79 26.69 -12.81
CA GLU A 202 14.07 27.32 -13.10
C GLU A 202 13.97 28.86 -13.12
N LYS A 203 12.92 29.41 -13.74
CA LYS A 203 12.74 30.87 -13.78
C LYS A 203 12.48 31.46 -12.40
N ASN A 204 11.70 30.77 -11.59
CA ASN A 204 11.41 31.11 -10.20
C ASN A 204 12.71 31.19 -9.37
N LYS A 205 13.55 30.16 -9.48
CA LYS A 205 14.86 30.10 -8.84
C LYS A 205 15.79 31.22 -9.31
N GLU A 206 15.83 31.50 -10.61
CA GLU A 206 16.63 32.60 -11.19
C GLU A 206 16.23 33.95 -10.58
N LEU A 207 14.93 34.27 -10.59
CA LEU A 207 14.40 35.54 -10.08
C LEU A 207 14.65 35.70 -8.58
N ILE A 208 14.42 34.65 -7.80
CA ILE A 208 14.65 34.64 -6.34
C ILE A 208 16.14 34.86 -6.04
N CYS A 209 17.04 34.13 -6.72
CA CYS A 209 18.48 34.29 -6.52
C CYS A 209 18.95 35.70 -6.89
N LYS A 210 18.46 36.25 -8.01
CA LYS A 210 18.80 37.61 -8.45
C LYS A 210 18.35 38.64 -7.43
N TYR A 211 17.08 38.59 -7.02
CA TYR A 211 16.51 39.54 -6.08
C TYR A 211 17.11 39.41 -4.67
N ALA A 212 17.35 38.19 -4.19
CA ALA A 212 18.04 37.96 -2.91
C ALA A 212 19.47 38.53 -2.93
N ASN A 213 20.17 38.47 -4.07
CA ASN A 213 21.48 39.12 -4.22
C ASN A 213 21.39 40.65 -4.19
N GLU A 214 20.38 41.24 -4.83
CA GLU A 214 20.12 42.69 -4.78
C GLU A 214 19.79 43.16 -3.35
N LEU A 215 19.13 42.31 -2.56
CA LEU A 215 18.83 42.59 -1.16
C LEU A 215 20.04 42.42 -0.22
N LYS A 216 21.15 41.79 -0.66
CA LYS A 216 22.34 41.62 0.19
C LYS A 216 22.91 42.95 0.69
N GLU A 217 22.86 43.99 -0.14
CA GLU A 217 23.36 45.32 0.22
C GLU A 217 22.46 46.04 1.21
N LYS A 218 21.24 45.53 1.44
CA LYS A 218 20.22 46.07 2.35
C LYS A 218 19.94 45.16 3.55
N LEU A 219 20.80 44.18 3.82
CA LEU A 219 20.62 43.23 4.93
C LEU A 219 20.58 43.87 6.32
N GLY A 220 21.02 45.12 6.45
CA GLY A 220 20.92 45.91 7.69
C GLY A 220 19.54 46.55 7.91
N ASP A 221 18.64 46.51 6.93
CA ASP A 221 17.31 47.10 7.02
C ASP A 221 16.31 46.11 7.65
N ASP A 222 15.40 46.62 8.47
CA ASP A 222 14.35 45.83 9.11
C ASP A 222 13.48 45.10 8.07
N ASN A 223 13.17 43.83 8.35
CA ASN A 223 12.36 42.92 7.52
C ASN A 223 13.00 42.40 6.21
N VAL A 224 14.22 42.82 5.84
CA VAL A 224 14.88 42.29 4.64
C VAL A 224 15.22 40.81 4.81
N MET A 225 15.75 40.41 5.98
CA MET A 225 16.07 39.01 6.26
C MET A 225 14.82 38.12 6.19
N ASP A 226 13.70 38.55 6.79
CA ASP A 226 12.43 37.82 6.74
C ASP A 226 11.91 37.65 5.31
N THR A 227 12.08 38.68 4.48
CA THR A 227 11.72 38.64 3.06
C THR A 227 12.58 37.61 2.34
N VAL A 228 13.89 37.61 2.56
CA VAL A 228 14.80 36.63 1.94
C VAL A 228 14.43 35.20 2.35
N VAL A 229 14.14 34.96 3.64
CA VAL A 229 13.72 33.64 4.14
C VAL A 229 12.45 33.18 3.41
N LYS A 230 11.42 34.02 3.34
CA LYS A 230 10.16 33.70 2.63
C LYS A 230 10.38 33.37 1.15
N LEU A 231 11.26 34.10 0.47
CA LEU A 231 11.59 33.83 -0.93
C LEU A 231 12.24 32.44 -1.10
N PHE A 232 13.15 32.05 -0.21
CA PHE A 232 13.74 30.71 -0.24
C PHE A 232 12.72 29.61 0.12
N ASP A 233 11.76 29.90 1.01
CA ASP A 233 10.65 28.98 1.29
C ASP A 233 9.77 28.78 0.05
N TYR A 234 9.46 29.85 -0.69
CA TYR A 234 8.71 29.75 -1.95
C TYR A 234 9.49 29.00 -3.03
N LYS A 235 10.81 29.21 -3.11
CA LYS A 235 11.67 28.40 -3.98
C LYS A 235 11.55 26.92 -3.65
N ALA A 236 11.70 26.55 -2.38
CA ALA A 236 11.59 25.16 -1.94
C ALA A 236 10.18 24.59 -2.19
N ALA A 237 9.13 25.39 -1.97
CA ALA A 237 7.76 24.98 -2.22
C ALA A 237 7.48 24.69 -3.69
N VAL A 238 7.99 25.51 -4.62
CA VAL A 238 7.89 25.28 -6.06
C VAL A 238 8.68 24.03 -6.46
N GLU A 239 9.91 23.84 -5.94
CA GLU A 239 10.71 22.63 -6.21
C GLU A 239 9.98 21.36 -5.74
N LYS A 240 9.44 21.35 -4.53
CA LYS A 240 8.66 20.21 -4.00
C LYS A 240 7.36 19.97 -4.75
N GLY A 241 6.67 21.04 -5.14
CA GLY A 241 5.43 20.97 -5.89
C GLY A 241 5.60 20.37 -7.28
N SER A 242 6.80 20.50 -7.86
CA SER A 242 7.10 19.98 -9.20
C SER A 242 7.35 18.47 -9.22
N ASP A 243 7.97 17.92 -8.17
CA ASP A 243 8.33 16.50 -8.05
C ASP A 243 7.13 15.55 -7.79
N GLY A 244 5.90 16.07 -7.78
CA GLY A 244 4.66 15.27 -7.77
C GLY A 244 4.35 14.52 -6.46
N GLY A 245 5.12 14.75 -5.39
CA GLY A 245 5.11 13.91 -4.18
C GLY A 245 4.53 14.52 -2.91
N GLU A 246 4.64 15.83 -2.67
CA GLU A 246 4.33 16.42 -1.36
C GLU A 246 3.42 17.66 -1.49
N LYS A 247 2.17 17.54 -1.01
CA LYS A 247 1.23 18.67 -0.92
C LYS A 247 1.62 19.52 0.28
N THR A 248 2.29 20.62 0.01
CA THR A 248 2.66 21.62 1.02
C THR A 248 1.50 22.56 1.32
N ASP A 249 1.54 23.27 2.46
CA ASP A 249 0.57 24.34 2.75
C ASP A 249 0.56 25.40 1.63
N PHE A 250 1.73 25.67 1.04
CA PHE A 250 1.86 26.55 -0.12
C PHE A 250 1.07 26.05 -1.33
N HIS A 251 1.12 24.75 -1.65
CA HIS A 251 0.28 24.15 -2.69
C HIS A 251 -1.20 24.34 -2.36
N HIS A 252 -1.56 24.09 -1.10
CA HIS A 252 -2.95 24.24 -0.68
C HIS A 252 -3.45 25.69 -0.83
N ASP A 253 -2.64 26.69 -0.48
CA ASP A 253 -3.01 28.09 -0.62
C ASP A 253 -3.03 28.53 -2.08
N PHE A 254 -2.08 28.07 -2.90
CA PHE A 254 -2.08 28.33 -4.34
C PHE A 254 -3.36 27.84 -5.00
N VAL A 255 -3.75 26.58 -4.75
CA VAL A 255 -4.98 26.00 -5.31
C VAL A 255 -6.22 26.72 -4.79
N ARG A 256 -6.22 27.16 -3.53
CA ARG A 256 -7.31 27.96 -2.97
C ARG A 256 -7.49 29.26 -3.73
N GLN A 257 -6.40 29.98 -4.01
CA GLN A 257 -6.41 31.25 -4.75
C GLN A 257 -6.83 31.05 -6.21
N MET A 258 -6.31 30.01 -6.86
CA MET A 258 -6.74 29.61 -8.21
C MET A 258 -8.25 29.37 -8.27
N CYS A 259 -8.79 28.63 -7.30
CA CYS A 259 -10.21 28.30 -7.26
C CYS A 259 -11.11 29.48 -6.94
N SER A 260 -10.71 30.41 -6.07
CA SER A 260 -11.52 31.60 -5.76
C SER A 260 -11.66 32.53 -6.96
N GLN A 261 -10.66 32.59 -7.84
CA GLN A 261 -10.66 33.48 -9.01
C GLN A 261 -11.28 32.84 -10.26
N THR A 262 -11.41 31.51 -10.29
CA THR A 262 -11.94 30.75 -11.45
C THR A 262 -13.27 30.08 -11.20
N ILE A 263 -13.88 30.28 -10.02
CA ILE A 263 -15.25 29.86 -9.78
C ILE A 263 -16.20 30.71 -10.64
N LYS A 264 -17.18 30.06 -11.27
CA LYS A 264 -18.28 30.73 -11.96
C LYS A 264 -19.57 30.36 -11.25
N GLU A 265 -20.38 31.37 -10.95
CA GLU A 265 -21.71 31.20 -10.33
C GLU A 265 -22.74 30.70 -11.34
#